data_AF-A0A5E4R3A7-F1
#
_entry.id   AF-A0A5E4R3A7-F1
#
_cell.length_a   1.000
_cell.length_b   1.000
_cell.length_c   1.000
_cell.angle_alpha   90.00
_cell.angle_beta   90.00
_cell.angle_gamma   90.00
#
_symmetry.space_group_name_H-M   'P 1'
#
loop_
_entity.id
_entity.type
_entity.pdbx_description
1 polymer ?
#
loop_
_entity_poly.entity_id
_entity_poly.type
_entity_poly.pdbx_seq_one_letter_code
_entity_poly.pdbx_strand_id
1 'polypeptide(L)'
;RCSLLDKMRRETMFSIMVLIYLQGLTEGTNKIVGGYETTAEDFPYQAYVLVKSGRYTTYCGGSIINEEYVLTAAHCVDRFVF
;
A
#
# COMPACT_ATOMS: atom_id res chain seq x y z
N ARG A 1 21.82 -41.36 -23.40
CA ARG A 1 21.78 -40.21 -24.34
C ARG A 1 20.80 -39.20 -23.75
N CYS A 2 21.28 -38.33 -22.85
CA CYS A 2 20.42 -37.35 -22.17
C CYS A 2 19.92 -36.36 -23.23
N SER A 3 18.61 -36.22 -23.38
CA SER A 3 18.03 -35.54 -24.54
C SER A 3 18.39 -34.05 -24.51
N LEU A 4 18.84 -33.50 -25.63
CA LEU A 4 19.12 -32.05 -25.75
C LEU A 4 17.87 -31.21 -25.39
N LEU A 5 16.68 -31.81 -25.51
CA LEU A 5 15.40 -31.28 -25.04
C LEU A 5 15.34 -31.12 -23.51
N ASP A 6 15.90 -32.04 -22.72
CA ASP A 6 15.99 -31.91 -21.25
C ASP A 6 16.96 -30.80 -20.84
N LYS A 7 18.04 -30.62 -21.61
CA LYS A 7 19.00 -29.52 -21.40
C LYS A 7 18.34 -28.17 -21.74
N MET A 8 17.72 -28.04 -22.92
CA MET A 8 17.02 -26.82 -23.32
C MET A 8 15.85 -26.48 -22.38
N ARG A 9 15.08 -27.48 -21.90
CA ARG A 9 14.03 -27.28 -20.90
C ARG A 9 14.57 -26.78 -19.56
N ARG A 10 15.74 -27.28 -19.13
CA ARG A 10 16.37 -26.84 -17.88
C ARG A 10 16.90 -25.41 -17.98
N GLU A 11 17.60 -25.07 -19.05
CA GLU A 11 18.11 -23.71 -19.27
C GLU A 11 16.97 -22.68 -19.43
N THR A 12 15.89 -23.07 -20.13
CA THR A 12 14.69 -22.22 -20.25
C THR A 12 13.98 -22.07 -18.91
N MET A 13 13.86 -23.12 -18.09
CA MET A 13 13.31 -23.02 -16.74
C MET A 13 14.17 -22.13 -15.81
N PHE A 14 15.50 -22.22 -15.88
CA PHE A 14 16.39 -21.32 -15.14
C PHE A 14 16.19 -19.87 -15.58
N SER A 15 16.11 -19.64 -16.89
CA SER A 15 15.86 -18.30 -17.45
C SER A 15 14.51 -17.74 -17.00
N ILE A 16 13.44 -18.55 -17.03
CA ILE A 16 12.10 -18.16 -16.56
C ILE A 16 12.13 -17.85 -15.06
N MET A 17 12.80 -18.68 -14.25
CA MET A 17 12.92 -18.44 -12.80
C MET A 17 13.70 -17.17 -12.48
N VAL A 18 14.79 -16.90 -13.21
CA VAL A 18 15.56 -15.65 -13.07
C VAL A 18 14.69 -14.45 -13.45
N LEU A 19 13.92 -14.53 -14.54
CA LEU A 19 13.02 -13.44 -14.96
C LEU A 19 11.92 -13.17 -13.92
N ILE A 20 11.31 -14.21 -13.34
CA ILE A 20 10.32 -14.07 -12.25
C ILE A 20 10.97 -13.45 -11.00
N TYR A 21 12.19 -13.87 -10.65
CA TYR A 21 12.92 -13.33 -9.50
C TYR A 21 13.27 -11.85 -9.70
N LEU A 22 13.68 -11.46 -10.91
CA LEU A 22 14.03 -10.08 -11.26
C LEU A 22 12.80 -9.15 -11.21
N GLN A 23 11.60 -9.63 -11.57
CA GLN A 23 10.35 -8.87 -11.41
C GLN A 23 10.06 -8.57 -9.92
N GLY A 24 10.25 -9.55 -9.03
CA GLY A 24 10.02 -9.40 -7.59
C GLY A 24 10.99 -8.46 -6.85
N LEU A 25 12.18 -8.19 -7.40
CA LEU A 25 13.13 -7.23 -6.80
C LEU A 25 12.71 -5.76 -6.97
N THR A 26 11.77 -5.49 -7.88
CA THR A 26 11.31 -4.12 -8.19
C THR A 26 10.07 -3.70 -7.42
N GLU A 27 9.47 -4.61 -6.64
CA GLU A 27 8.36 -4.24 -5.75
C GLU A 27 8.92 -3.51 -4.52
N GLY A 28 9.02 -2.19 -4.62
CA GLY A 28 8.88 -1.35 -3.44
C GLY A 28 7.63 -1.81 -2.69
N THR A 29 7.72 -1.95 -1.37
CA THR A 29 6.70 -2.61 -0.54
C THR A 29 5.32 -1.95 -0.74
N ASN A 30 4.55 -2.47 -1.70
CA ASN A 30 3.19 -2.04 -1.95
C ASN A 30 2.33 -2.56 -0.80
N LYS A 31 2.20 -1.74 0.24
CA LYS A 31 1.39 -2.04 1.42
C LYS A 31 -0.10 -2.18 1.09
N ILE A 32 -0.52 -1.70 -0.08
CA ILE A 32 -1.89 -1.71 -0.56
C ILE A 32 -2.08 -2.86 -1.56
N VAL A 33 -2.86 -3.88 -1.20
CA VAL A 33 -3.13 -5.06 -2.04
C VAL A 33 -4.45 -4.87 -2.78
N GLY A 34 -4.44 -4.98 -4.11
CA GLY A 34 -5.65 -4.90 -4.95
C GLY A 34 -6.28 -3.50 -5.05
N GLY A 35 -5.61 -2.47 -4.54
CA GLY A 35 -6.00 -1.08 -4.74
C GLY A 35 -5.58 -0.55 -6.10
N TYR A 36 -6.06 0.66 -6.40
CA TYR A 36 -5.61 1.45 -7.54
C TYR A 36 -5.19 2.84 -7.06
N GLU A 37 -4.28 3.47 -7.79
CA GLU A 37 -3.87 4.84 -7.51
C GLU A 37 -5.04 5.80 -7.79
N THR A 38 -5.23 6.77 -6.91
CA THR A 38 -6.34 7.73 -6.97
C THR A 38 -5.82 9.13 -6.66
N THR A 39 -6.56 10.15 -7.08
CA THR A 39 -6.22 11.54 -6.82
C THR A 39 -7.17 12.19 -5.80
N ALA A 40 -6.85 13.41 -5.35
CA ALA A 40 -7.72 14.14 -4.44
C ALA A 40 -9.06 14.51 -5.11
N GLU A 41 -9.08 14.62 -6.43
CA GLU A 41 -10.28 14.93 -7.23
C GLU A 41 -11.28 13.76 -7.26
N ASP A 42 -10.80 12.51 -7.19
CA ASP A 42 -11.66 11.33 -7.16
C ASP A 42 -12.44 11.23 -5.84
N PHE A 43 -11.81 11.65 -4.74
CA PHE A 43 -12.36 11.58 -3.38
C PHE A 43 -12.16 12.91 -2.64
N PRO A 44 -12.84 13.98 -3.05
CA PRO A 44 -12.58 15.34 -2.54
C PRO A 44 -12.95 15.53 -1.07
N TYR A 45 -13.74 14.61 -0.51
CA TYR A 45 -14.05 14.59 0.92
C TYR A 45 -12.95 13.97 1.76
N GLN A 46 -12.00 13.22 1.18
CA GLN A 46 -11.00 12.48 1.96
C GLN A 46 -10.01 13.42 2.64
N ALA A 47 -9.88 13.30 3.96
CA ALA A 47 -8.94 14.08 4.76
C ALA A 47 -7.90 13.19 5.44
N TYR A 48 -6.66 13.68 5.52
CA TYR A 48 -5.62 13.12 6.38
C TYR A 48 -5.62 13.84 7.73
N VAL A 49 -5.95 13.11 8.80
CA VAL A 49 -6.09 13.67 10.15
C VAL A 49 -4.83 13.36 10.95
N LEU A 50 -4.09 14.41 11.30
CA LEU A 50 -2.86 14.33 12.11
C LEU A 50 -3.12 14.95 13.48
N VAL A 51 -3.06 14.13 14.53
CA VAL A 51 -3.29 14.58 15.91
C VAL A 51 -2.03 14.45 16.73
N LYS A 52 -1.62 15.54 17.38
CA LYS A 52 -0.46 15.58 18.27
C LYS A 52 -0.91 15.73 19.72
N SER A 53 -0.54 14.77 20.56
CA SER A 53 -0.78 14.79 22.00
C SER A 53 0.54 14.58 22.75
N GLY A 54 1.12 15.68 23.24
CA GLY A 54 2.44 15.69 23.86
C GLY A 54 3.53 15.19 22.91
N ARG A 55 4.10 14.02 23.22
CA ARG A 55 5.13 13.34 22.40
C ARG A 55 4.55 12.33 21.39
N TYR A 56 3.25 12.06 21.46
CA TYR A 56 2.60 11.09 20.59
C TYR A 56 1.93 11.78 19.41
N THR A 57 2.10 11.21 18.23
CA THR A 57 1.42 11.64 17.01
C THR A 57 0.63 10.46 16.46
N THR A 58 -0.66 10.66 16.22
CA THR A 58 -1.56 9.71 15.57
C THR A 58 -1.89 10.21 14.17
N TYR A 59 -2.04 9.28 13.24
CA TYR A 59 -2.55 9.54 11.90
C TYR A 59 -3.78 8.67 11.63
N CYS A 60 -4.82 9.28 11.05
CA CYS A 60 -6.08 8.66 10.69
C CYS A 60 -6.62 9.23 9.38
N GLY A 61 -7.71 8.62 8.89
CA GLY A 61 -8.57 9.23 7.88
C GLY A 61 -9.65 10.12 8.50
N GLY A 62 -10.28 10.93 7.66
CA GLY A 62 -11.47 11.72 7.97
C GLY A 62 -12.24 12.10 6.71
N SER A 63 -13.41 12.72 6.88
CA SER A 63 -14.25 13.19 5.79
C SER A 63 -14.60 14.66 5.99
N ILE A 64 -14.33 15.50 4.99
CA ILE A 64 -14.76 16.91 4.97
C ILE A 64 -16.29 16.92 4.83
N ILE A 65 -16.98 17.54 5.78
CA ILE A 65 -18.45 17.62 5.79
C ILE A 65 -18.96 19.01 5.44
N ASN A 66 -18.12 20.05 5.59
CA ASN A 66 -18.35 21.42 5.14
C ASN A 66 -17.03 22.23 5.19
N GLU A 67 -17.10 23.55 5.03
CA GLU A 67 -15.95 24.46 4.99
C GLU A 67 -15.12 24.53 6.29
N GLU A 68 -15.69 24.13 7.43
CA GLU A 68 -15.07 24.30 8.75
C GLU A 68 -14.85 22.98 9.50
N TYR A 69 -15.50 21.89 9.08
CA TYR A 69 -15.58 20.66 9.85
C TYR A 69 -15.13 19.44 9.05
N VAL A 70 -14.33 18.60 9.72
CA VAL A 70 -13.94 17.26 9.29
C VAL A 70 -14.48 16.25 10.31
N LEU A 71 -15.22 15.25 9.82
CA LEU A 71 -15.68 14.11 10.59
C LEU A 71 -14.57 13.05 10.67
N THR A 72 -14.27 12.54 11.86
CA THR A 72 -13.30 11.45 12.08
C THR A 72 -13.72 10.59 13.28
N ALA A 73 -13.00 9.51 13.54
CA ALA A 73 -13.27 8.64 14.69
C ALA A 73 -12.78 9.27 16.00
N ALA A 74 -13.54 9.08 17.08
CA ALA A 74 -13.19 9.62 18.40
C ALA A 74 -11.80 9.16 18.88
N HIS A 75 -11.45 7.89 18.68
CA HIS A 75 -10.14 7.35 19.08
C HIS A 75 -8.94 7.94 18.31
N CYS A 76 -9.18 8.65 17.21
CA CYS A 76 -8.13 9.36 16.47
C CYS A 76 -7.74 10.66 17.17
N VAL A 77 -8.67 11.29 17.90
CA VAL A 77 -8.47 12.58 18.59
C VAL A 77 -8.29 12.45 20.10
N ASP A 78 -8.84 11.40 20.71
CA ASP A 78 -8.69 11.11 22.13
C ASP A 78 -8.26 9.65 22.32
N ARG A 79 -7.05 9.47 22.86
CA ARG A 79 -6.44 8.15 23.11
C ARG A 79 -7.09 7.41 24.28
N PHE A 80 -7.89 8.08 25.12
CA PHE A 80 -8.48 7.50 26.32
C PHE A 80 -9.88 6.90 26.11
N VAL A 81 -10.39 6.89 24.87
CA VAL A 81 -11.67 6.25 24.54
C VAL A 81 -11.46 4.78 24.13
N PHE A 82 -10.84 4.01 25.04
CA PHE A 82 -10.87 2.54 25.08
C PHE A 82 -10.98 2.06 26.52
#